data_AF-A0A557RSQ3-F1
#
_entry.id   AF-A0A557RSQ3-F1
#
_cell.length_a   1.000
_cell.length_b   1.000
_cell.length_c   1.000
_cell.angle_alpha   90.00
_cell.angle_beta   90.00
_cell.angle_gamma   90.00
#
_symmetry.space_group_name_H-M   'P 1'
#
loop_
_entity.id
_entity.type
_entity.pdbx_description
1 polymer ?
#
loop_
_entity_poly.entity_id
_entity_poly.type
_entity_poly.pdbx_seq_one_letter_code
_entity_poly.pdbx_strand_id
1 'polypeptide(L)'
;MNLLFRLIFQLITSRFRPQQSILDAAVLQMRVWPTDLDINRHLTNSRYLALMDLGRIELMLRTGMMGKVLKRRWLPVVSIATLRFRREISPFERFSLHTRLLGWDEKWFYMEQRFETARGVAAVGIVKGLFRGPKGNVPSQELVGLTGYEGVMEKSEFLKALDAFEKELKITENID
;
A
#
# COMPACT_ATOMS: atom_id res chain seq x y z
N MET A 1 -19.92 0.87 1.72
CA MET A 1 -19.65 1.45 3.04
C MET A 1 -18.15 1.71 3.22
N ASN A 2 -17.82 2.86 3.81
CA ASN A 2 -16.45 3.39 3.93
C ASN A 2 -15.66 2.69 5.05
N LEU A 3 -14.33 2.55 4.94
CA LEU A 3 -13.49 1.82 5.91
C LEU A 3 -13.15 2.62 7.17
N LEU A 4 -13.91 3.67 7.47
CA LEU A 4 -13.60 4.64 8.54
C LEU A 4 -13.46 4.00 9.92
N PHE A 5 -14.35 3.08 10.29
CA PHE A 5 -14.25 2.36 11.57
C PHE A 5 -12.95 1.55 11.68
N ARG A 6 -12.56 0.88 10.58
CA ARG A 6 -11.29 0.12 10.54
C ARG A 6 -10.10 1.05 10.64
N LEU A 7 -10.13 2.20 9.95
CA LEU A 7 -9.08 3.21 10.02
C LEU A 7 -8.93 3.75 11.44
N ILE A 8 -10.01 4.17 12.09
CA ILE A 8 -9.97 4.69 13.47
C ILE A 8 -9.42 3.63 14.42
N PHE A 9 -9.92 2.39 14.34
CA PHE A 9 -9.44 1.28 15.16
C PHE A 9 -7.95 1.00 14.92
N GLN A 10 -7.51 1.04 13.67
CA GLN A 10 -6.10 0.90 13.30
C GLN A 10 -5.25 2.03 13.89
N LEU A 11 -5.65 3.29 13.73
CA LEU A 11 -4.90 4.44 14.26
C LEU A 11 -4.69 4.33 15.78
N ILE A 12 -5.72 3.88 16.51
CA ILE A 12 -5.66 3.66 17.96
C ILE A 12 -4.71 2.50 18.28
N THR A 13 -4.92 1.34 17.67
CA THR A 13 -4.16 0.12 18.01
C THR A 13 -2.70 0.18 17.56
N SER A 14 -2.41 0.80 16.42
CA SER A 14 -1.07 0.92 15.86
C SER A 14 -0.16 1.83 16.70
N ARG A 15 -0.73 2.82 17.41
CA ARG A 15 0.01 3.69 18.34
C ARG A 15 0.71 2.93 19.47
N PHE A 16 0.16 1.78 19.88
CA PHE A 16 0.72 0.95 20.95
C PHE A 16 1.70 -0.11 20.46
N ARG A 17 1.93 -0.17 19.14
CA ARG A 17 2.85 -1.13 18.54
C ARG A 17 4.26 -0.54 18.44
N PRO A 18 5.32 -1.36 18.57
CA PRO A 18 6.68 -0.87 18.41
C PRO A 18 6.93 -0.39 16.98
N GLN A 19 7.84 0.57 16.85
CA GLN A 19 8.34 1.00 15.54
C GLN A 19 9.17 -0.12 14.90
N GLN A 20 9.23 -0.10 13.58
CA GLN A 20 9.97 -1.07 12.76
C GLN A 20 10.74 -0.36 11.65
N SER A 21 11.66 -1.08 11.00
CA SER A 21 12.39 -0.57 9.84
C SER A 21 11.43 -0.36 8.65
N ILE A 22 11.75 0.59 7.77
CA ILE A 22 11.01 0.81 6.52
C ILE A 22 11.09 -0.42 5.58
N LEU A 23 12.12 -1.25 5.74
CA LEU A 23 12.31 -2.47 4.98
C LEU A 23 11.49 -3.65 5.52
N ASP A 24 11.04 -3.58 6.77
CA ASP A 24 10.23 -4.63 7.38
C ASP A 24 8.79 -4.56 6.87
N ALA A 25 8.19 -5.73 6.65
CA ALA A 25 6.79 -5.81 6.28
C ALA A 25 5.89 -5.40 7.46
N ALA A 26 5.05 -4.39 7.27
CA ALA A 26 3.98 -4.05 8.20
C ALA A 26 2.82 -5.04 8.06
N VAL A 27 2.35 -5.61 9.17
CA VAL A 27 1.29 -6.63 9.17
C VAL A 27 0.03 -6.11 9.85
N LEU A 28 -1.05 -5.99 9.07
CA LEU A 28 -2.37 -5.60 9.54
C LEU A 28 -3.30 -6.81 9.57
N GLN A 29 -3.70 -7.24 10.77
CA GLN A 29 -4.62 -8.36 10.97
C GLN A 29 -6.06 -7.89 10.83
N MET A 30 -6.85 -8.60 10.02
CA MET A 30 -8.22 -8.23 9.68
C MET A 30 -9.14 -9.44 9.57
N ARG A 31 -10.44 -9.18 9.55
CA ARG A 31 -11.51 -10.14 9.30
C ARG A 31 -12.44 -9.57 8.25
N VAL A 32 -12.98 -10.41 7.36
CA VAL A 32 -14.02 -10.00 6.41
C VAL A 32 -15.33 -9.75 7.15
N TRP A 33 -15.93 -8.56 7.00
CA TRP A 33 -17.24 -8.25 7.56
C TRP A 33 -18.32 -8.30 6.49
N PRO A 34 -19.61 -8.41 6.84
CA PRO A 34 -20.71 -8.42 5.86
C PRO A 34 -20.68 -7.25 4.86
N THR A 35 -20.08 -6.14 5.29
CA THR A 35 -19.99 -4.86 4.58
C THR A 35 -18.85 -4.82 3.55
N ASP A 36 -18.06 -5.89 3.50
CA ASP A 36 -16.98 -6.13 2.56
C ASP A 36 -17.36 -7.15 1.47
N LEU A 37 -18.54 -7.76 1.57
CA LEU A 37 -18.98 -8.81 0.66
C LEU A 37 -19.63 -8.24 -0.60
N ASP A 38 -19.46 -8.94 -1.72
CA ASP A 38 -20.29 -8.80 -2.91
C ASP A 38 -21.48 -9.77 -2.92
N ILE A 39 -22.24 -9.77 -4.02
CA ILE A 39 -23.39 -10.66 -4.25
C ILE A 39 -22.98 -12.14 -4.24
N ASN A 40 -21.75 -12.45 -4.66
CA ASN A 40 -21.19 -13.80 -4.65
C ASN A 40 -20.73 -14.24 -3.26
N ARG A 41 -20.94 -13.40 -2.23
CA ARG A 41 -20.59 -13.64 -0.83
C ARG A 41 -19.08 -13.82 -0.63
N HIS A 42 -18.26 -13.14 -1.41
CA HIS A 42 -16.82 -13.07 -1.20
C HIS A 42 -16.37 -11.64 -0.99
N LEU A 43 -15.16 -11.48 -0.44
CA LEU A 43 -14.53 -10.17 -0.34
C LEU A 43 -14.51 -9.53 -1.73
N THR A 44 -15.25 -8.44 -1.91
CA THR A 44 -15.38 -7.80 -3.24
C THR A 44 -14.02 -7.34 -3.74
N ASN A 45 -13.76 -7.47 -5.04
CA ASN A 45 -12.47 -7.12 -5.65
C ASN A 45 -12.04 -5.68 -5.35
N SER A 46 -13.00 -4.73 -5.34
CA SER A 46 -12.73 -3.33 -5.02
C SER A 46 -12.23 -3.12 -3.59
N ARG A 47 -12.62 -4.01 -2.67
CA ARG A 47 -12.23 -3.92 -1.26
C ARG A 47 -10.77 -4.23 -1.05
N TYR A 48 -10.13 -5.04 -1.90
CA TYR A 48 -8.70 -5.27 -1.81
C TYR A 48 -7.91 -3.97 -1.94
N LEU A 49 -8.22 -3.13 -2.93
CA LEU A 49 -7.55 -1.83 -3.10
C LEU A 49 -7.76 -0.90 -1.90
N ALA A 50 -8.99 -0.83 -1.38
CA ALA A 50 -9.30 -0.02 -0.21
C ALA A 50 -8.62 -0.52 1.08
N LEU A 51 -8.49 -1.84 1.25
CA LEU A 51 -7.75 -2.44 2.37
C LEU A 51 -6.25 -2.23 2.22
N MET A 52 -5.74 -2.23 0.97
CA MET A 52 -4.35 -1.90 0.67
C MET A 52 -3.98 -0.48 1.12
N ASP A 53 -4.88 0.51 1.04
CA ASP A 53 -4.66 1.83 1.65
C ASP A 53 -4.38 1.74 3.16
N LEU A 54 -5.16 0.94 3.89
CA LEU A 54 -4.96 0.73 5.33
C LEU A 54 -3.60 0.08 5.62
N GLY A 55 -3.17 -0.87 4.79
CA GLY A 55 -1.85 -1.47 4.90
C GLY A 55 -0.71 -0.46 4.73
N ARG A 56 -0.83 0.49 3.79
CA ARG A 56 0.15 1.56 3.58
C ARG A 56 0.16 2.55 4.75
N ILE A 57 -1.01 2.85 5.31
CA ILE A 57 -1.15 3.63 6.54
C ILE A 57 -0.45 2.92 7.71
N GLU A 58 -0.60 1.60 7.83
CA GLU A 58 0.07 0.81 8.88
C GLU A 58 1.59 0.92 8.73
N LEU A 59 2.11 0.78 7.51
CA LEU A 59 3.54 0.94 7.27
C LEU A 59 4.04 2.33 7.69
N MET A 60 3.32 3.41 7.34
CA MET A 60 3.69 4.77 7.74
C MET A 60 3.64 5.00 9.26
N LEU A 61 2.70 4.37 9.96
CA LEU A 61 2.60 4.46 11.42
C LEU A 61 3.75 3.71 12.08
N ARG A 62 4.00 2.47 11.64
CA ARG A 62 5.04 1.57 12.17
C ARG A 62 6.46 2.09 11.92
N THR A 63 6.67 2.88 10.88
CA THR A 63 7.97 3.51 10.57
C THR A 63 8.12 4.91 11.17
N GLY A 64 7.11 5.42 11.88
CA GLY A 64 7.11 6.79 12.41
C GLY A 64 7.00 7.89 11.35
N MET A 65 6.76 7.53 10.08
CA MET A 65 6.63 8.48 8.97
C MET A 65 5.33 9.28 9.04
N MET A 66 4.24 8.70 9.52
CA MET A 66 2.90 9.30 9.47
C MET A 66 2.88 10.72 10.03
N GLY A 67 3.39 10.94 11.25
CA GLY A 67 3.42 12.26 11.87
C GLY A 67 4.29 13.27 11.09
N LYS A 68 5.40 12.80 10.49
CA LYS A 68 6.33 13.63 9.72
C LYS A 68 5.72 14.07 8.37
N VAL A 69 4.99 13.17 7.71
CA VAL A 69 4.24 13.40 6.46
C VAL A 69 3.08 14.36 6.71
N LEU A 70 2.28 14.13 7.76
CA LEU A 70 1.15 14.99 8.12
C LEU A 70 1.60 16.42 8.46
N LYS A 71 2.66 16.58 9.26
CA LYS A 71 3.22 17.92 9.60
C LYS A 71 3.65 18.70 8.36
N ARG A 72 4.09 18.02 7.30
CA ARG A 72 4.50 18.61 6.02
C ARG A 72 3.37 18.77 5.02
N ARG A 73 2.15 18.34 5.36
CA ARG A 73 0.98 18.31 4.46
C ARG A 73 1.25 17.54 3.17
N TRP A 74 1.99 16.44 3.30
CA TRP A 74 2.26 15.54 2.18
C TRP A 74 1.14 14.51 2.06
N LEU A 75 0.67 14.30 0.83
CA LEU A 75 -0.43 13.39 0.53
C LEU A 75 0.08 12.26 -0.39
N PRO A 76 -0.23 10.99 -0.08
CA PRO A 76 0.12 9.89 -0.96
C PRO A 76 -0.76 9.92 -2.23
N VAL A 77 -0.15 9.66 -3.37
CA VAL A 77 -0.80 9.57 -4.68
C VAL A 77 -0.40 8.26 -5.33
N VAL A 78 -1.39 7.43 -5.69
CA VAL A 78 -1.17 6.17 -6.41
C VAL A 78 -1.21 6.44 -7.91
N SER A 79 -0.23 5.91 -8.64
CA SER A 79 -0.19 5.99 -10.11
C SER A 79 -0.57 4.66 -10.75
N ILE A 80 -0.10 3.54 -10.18
CA ILE A 80 -0.47 2.19 -10.61
C ILE A 80 -0.79 1.36 -9.39
N ALA A 81 -1.85 0.56 -9.49
CA ALA A 81 -2.08 -0.58 -8.62
C ALA A 81 -2.43 -1.79 -9.48
N THR A 82 -1.63 -2.85 -9.40
CA THR A 82 -1.94 -4.14 -10.02
C THR A 82 -2.30 -5.13 -8.94
N LEU A 83 -3.24 -6.04 -9.24
CA LEU A 83 -3.62 -7.13 -8.35
C LEU A 83 -3.64 -8.45 -9.11
N ARG A 84 -3.04 -9.46 -8.50
CA ARG A 84 -3.21 -10.86 -8.86
C ARG A 84 -4.04 -11.54 -7.79
N PHE A 85 -5.22 -12.01 -8.17
CA PHE A 85 -6.06 -12.86 -7.34
C PHE A 85 -5.68 -14.31 -7.55
N ARG A 86 -5.40 -15.03 -6.46
CA ARG A 86 -5.16 -16.48 -6.48
C ARG A 86 -6.37 -17.24 -5.97
N ARG A 87 -7.05 -16.71 -4.96
CA ARG A 87 -8.26 -17.29 -4.37
C ARG A 87 -9.05 -16.21 -3.64
N GLU A 88 -10.33 -16.47 -3.48
CA GLU A 88 -11.23 -15.63 -2.68
C GLU A 88 -10.94 -15.74 -1.18
N ILE A 89 -11.38 -14.71 -0.45
CA ILE A 89 -11.42 -14.69 1.01
C ILE A 89 -12.89 -14.77 1.41
N SER A 90 -13.23 -15.80 2.18
CA SER A 90 -14.60 -16.17 2.52
C SER A 90 -15.19 -15.24 3.57
N PRO A 91 -16.54 -15.19 3.72
CA PRO A 91 -17.19 -14.41 4.77
C PRO A 91 -16.64 -14.75 6.15
N PHE A 92 -16.39 -13.71 6.96
CA PHE A 92 -15.85 -13.83 8.33
C PHE A 92 -14.46 -14.48 8.45
N GLU A 93 -13.80 -14.80 7.32
CA GLU A 93 -12.44 -15.32 7.33
C GLU A 93 -11.47 -14.26 7.87
N ARG A 94 -10.54 -14.69 8.72
CA ARG A 94 -9.42 -13.86 9.16
C ARG A 94 -8.31 -13.91 8.12
N PHE A 95 -7.68 -12.76 7.90
CA PHE A 95 -6.56 -12.63 6.99
C PHE A 95 -5.60 -11.55 7.51
N SER A 96 -4.34 -11.63 7.10
CA SER A 96 -3.34 -10.60 7.32
C SER A 96 -3.03 -9.90 6.00
N LEU A 97 -2.86 -8.58 6.09
CA LEU A 97 -2.32 -7.78 5.01
C LEU A 97 -0.88 -7.40 5.34
N HIS A 98 0.06 -7.97 4.58
CA HIS A 98 1.48 -7.69 4.70
C HIS A 98 1.83 -6.60 3.69
N THR A 99 2.33 -5.46 4.14
CA THR A 99 2.72 -4.33 3.29
C THR A 99 4.22 -4.08 3.42
N ARG A 100 4.94 -4.20 2.31
CA ARG A 100 6.40 -4.13 2.24
C ARG A 100 6.82 -3.12 1.19
N LEU A 101 7.84 -2.32 1.49
CA LEU A 101 8.52 -1.51 0.48
C LEU A 101 9.42 -2.40 -0.38
N LEU A 102 9.21 -2.38 -1.69
CA LEU A 102 10.04 -3.10 -2.67
C LEU A 102 11.18 -2.24 -3.23
N GLY A 103 11.06 -0.93 -3.11
CA GLY A 103 12.08 0.03 -3.56
C GLY A 103 11.51 1.38 -3.93
N TRP A 104 12.41 2.26 -4.33
CA TRP A 104 12.11 3.61 -4.77
C TRP A 104 13.14 4.09 -5.80
N ASP A 105 12.75 5.06 -6.61
CA ASP A 105 13.66 5.85 -7.44
C ASP A 105 13.65 7.32 -7.00
N GLU A 106 14.02 8.27 -7.86
CA GLU A 106 13.97 9.71 -7.58
C GLU A 106 12.57 10.24 -7.21
N LYS A 107 11.51 9.61 -7.72
CA LYS A 107 10.12 10.13 -7.66
C LYS A 107 9.10 9.15 -7.07
N TRP A 108 9.28 7.86 -7.29
CA TRP A 108 8.30 6.81 -7.07
C TRP A 108 8.74 5.81 -6.01
N PHE A 109 7.76 5.32 -5.27
CA PHE A 109 7.83 4.19 -4.36
C PHE A 109 7.06 3.01 -4.94
N TYR A 110 7.59 1.82 -4.67
CA TYR A 110 7.00 0.56 -5.07
C TYR A 110 6.75 -0.29 -3.84
N MET A 111 5.51 -0.72 -3.65
CA MET A 111 5.09 -1.49 -2.48
C MET A 111 4.45 -2.78 -2.93
N GLU A 112 4.78 -3.87 -2.23
CA GLU A 112 4.07 -5.14 -2.32
C GLU A 112 3.07 -5.25 -1.17
N GLN A 113 1.88 -5.75 -1.49
CA GLN A 113 0.84 -6.00 -0.51
C GLN A 113 0.26 -7.39 -0.69
N ARG A 114 0.46 -8.25 0.30
CA ARG A 114 0.03 -9.65 0.26
C ARG A 114 -1.12 -9.87 1.23
N PHE A 115 -2.20 -10.44 0.72
CA PHE A 115 -3.32 -10.91 1.51
C PHE A 115 -3.08 -12.38 1.83
N GLU A 116 -2.83 -12.70 3.09
CA GLU A 116 -2.56 -14.06 3.55
C GLU A 116 -3.67 -14.53 4.47
N THR A 117 -4.11 -15.78 4.32
CA THR A 117 -5.04 -16.43 5.25
C THR A 117 -4.46 -17.76 5.69
N ALA A 118 -5.15 -18.48 6.58
CA ALA A 118 -4.74 -19.83 6.99
C ALA A 118 -4.54 -20.81 5.80
N ARG A 119 -5.17 -20.55 4.65
CA ARG A 119 -5.05 -21.35 3.42
C ARG A 119 -3.92 -20.86 2.48
N GLY A 120 -3.05 -19.95 2.93
CA GLY A 120 -1.91 -19.42 2.15
C GLY A 120 -2.15 -18.02 1.56
N VAL A 121 -1.51 -17.69 0.44
CA VAL A 121 -1.70 -16.37 -0.20
C VAL A 121 -3.01 -16.33 -0.99
N ALA A 122 -3.84 -15.31 -0.72
CA ALA A 122 -5.11 -15.09 -1.41
C ALA A 122 -4.97 -14.13 -2.60
N ALA A 123 -4.27 -13.02 -2.39
CA ALA A 123 -3.98 -12.04 -3.43
C ALA A 123 -2.63 -11.36 -3.18
N VAL A 124 -2.02 -10.89 -4.25
CA VAL A 124 -0.81 -10.05 -4.20
C VAL A 124 -1.07 -8.81 -5.04
N GLY A 125 -0.84 -7.65 -4.45
CA GLY A 125 -0.91 -6.36 -5.11
C GLY A 125 0.45 -5.69 -5.17
N ILE A 126 0.71 -4.98 -6.26
CA ILE A 126 1.88 -4.12 -6.41
C ILE A 126 1.38 -2.71 -6.66
N VAL A 127 1.94 -1.76 -5.91
CA VAL A 127 1.50 -0.36 -5.96
C VAL A 127 2.69 0.53 -6.23
N LYS A 128 2.55 1.37 -7.26
CA LYS A 128 3.45 2.48 -7.56
C LYS A 128 2.79 3.78 -7.11
N GLY A 129 3.49 4.53 -6.27
CA GLY A 129 2.97 5.80 -5.75
C GLY A 129 4.06 6.79 -5.43
N LEU A 130 3.65 8.04 -5.22
CA LEU A 130 4.52 9.13 -4.78
C LEU A 130 3.82 9.93 -3.68
N PHE A 131 4.51 10.91 -3.11
CA PHE A 131 3.86 11.91 -2.27
C PHE A 131 3.87 13.27 -2.95
N ARG A 132 2.80 14.02 -2.74
CA ARG A 132 2.65 15.40 -3.20
C ARG A 132 2.49 16.32 -2.00
N GLY A 133 3.32 17.35 -1.95
CA GLY A 133 3.23 18.42 -0.97
C GLY A 133 2.75 19.73 -1.60
N PRO A 134 2.71 20.82 -0.81
CA PRO A 134 2.28 22.14 -1.29
C PRO A 134 3.13 22.71 -2.44
N LYS A 135 4.40 22.29 -2.53
CA LYS A 135 5.35 22.72 -3.57
C LYS A 135 5.42 21.78 -4.79
N GLY A 136 4.57 20.75 -4.84
CA GLY A 136 4.58 19.75 -5.91
C GLY A 136 4.97 18.34 -5.43
N ASN A 137 5.47 17.51 -6.35
CA ASN A 137 5.85 16.14 -6.03
C ASN A 137 7.09 16.12 -5.12
N VAL A 138 7.09 15.24 -4.13
CA VAL A 138 8.16 15.08 -3.15
C VAL A 138 9.13 14.00 -3.63
N PRO A 139 10.45 14.25 -3.70
CA PRO A 139 11.43 13.23 -4.05
C PRO A 139 11.43 12.06 -3.06
N SER A 140 11.62 10.84 -3.54
CA SER A 140 11.53 9.66 -2.68
C SER A 140 12.62 9.63 -1.62
N GLN A 141 13.82 10.11 -1.95
CA GLN A 141 14.97 10.20 -1.04
C GLN A 141 14.66 11.07 0.17
N GLU A 142 13.92 12.18 -0.02
CA GLU A 142 13.54 13.05 1.09
C GLU A 142 12.66 12.31 2.11
N LEU A 143 11.73 11.49 1.59
CA LEU A 143 10.83 10.66 2.40
C LEU A 143 11.55 9.54 3.13
N VAL A 144 12.45 8.82 2.45
CA VAL A 144 13.23 7.75 3.06
C VAL A 144 14.19 8.30 4.11
N GLY A 145 14.79 9.47 3.86
CA GLY A 145 15.60 10.20 4.83
C GLY A 145 14.84 10.51 6.13
N LEU A 146 13.51 10.68 6.08
CA LEU A 146 12.70 10.83 7.30
C LEU A 146 12.72 9.59 8.19
N THR A 147 13.06 8.41 7.68
CA THR A 147 13.16 7.17 8.48
C THR A 147 14.54 6.97 9.08
N GLY A 148 15.53 7.79 8.71
CA GLY A 148 16.94 7.59 9.07
C GLY A 148 17.63 6.49 8.26
N TYR A 149 16.99 5.99 7.20
CA TYR A 149 17.61 5.04 6.29
C TYR A 149 18.44 5.78 5.24
N GLU A 150 19.73 5.46 5.19
CA GLU A 150 20.68 5.97 4.20
C GLU A 150 21.14 4.81 3.31
N GLY A 151 20.45 4.64 2.19
CA GLY A 151 20.78 3.59 1.23
C GLY A 151 20.04 3.80 -0.08
N VAL A 152 20.55 3.17 -1.13
CA VAL A 152 19.89 3.12 -2.43
C VAL A 152 19.29 1.72 -2.59
N MET A 153 18.08 1.63 -3.12
CA MET A 153 17.49 0.35 -3.46
C MET A 153 17.45 0.20 -4.97
N GLU A 154 18.10 -0.84 -5.49
CA GLU A 154 18.03 -1.16 -6.90
C GLU A 154 16.64 -1.69 -7.26
N LYS A 155 16.09 -1.18 -8.38
CA LYS A 155 14.84 -1.70 -8.93
C LYS A 155 15.05 -3.12 -9.44
N SER A 156 14.26 -4.05 -8.93
CA SER A 156 14.15 -5.38 -9.54
C SER A 156 13.65 -5.29 -11.00
N GLU A 157 13.98 -6.30 -11.80
CA GLU A 157 13.52 -6.41 -13.20
C GLU A 157 11.99 -6.29 -13.33
N PHE A 158 11.26 -6.83 -12.36
CA PHE A 158 9.80 -6.70 -12.33
C PHE A 158 9.33 -5.24 -12.20
N LEU A 159 9.99 -4.41 -11.38
CA LEU A 159 9.64 -3.00 -11.25
C LEU A 159 9.99 -2.21 -12.51
N LYS A 160 11.08 -2.57 -13.19
CA LYS A 160 11.43 -2.01 -14.51
C LYS A 160 10.36 -2.35 -15.55
N ALA A 161 9.87 -3.59 -15.55
CA ALA A 161 8.78 -4.02 -16.43
C ALA A 161 7.46 -3.28 -16.12
N LEU A 162 7.15 -3.03 -14.86
CA LEU A 162 5.98 -2.24 -14.46
C LEU A 162 6.07 -0.78 -14.96
N ASP A 163 7.26 -0.19 -14.91
CA ASP A 163 7.50 1.15 -15.47
C ASP A 163 7.38 1.18 -16.99
N ALA A 164 7.85 0.12 -17.68
CA ALA A 164 7.69 -0.01 -19.12
C ALA A 164 6.21 -0.13 -19.49
N PHE A 165 5.46 -0.97 -18.79
CA PHE A 165 4.02 -1.12 -18.96
C PHE A 165 3.27 0.21 -18.75
N GLU A 166 3.64 1.01 -17.75
CA GLU A 166 3.05 2.35 -17.56
C GLU A 166 3.27 3.26 -18.76
N LYS A 167 4.48 3.23 -19.35
CA LYS A 167 4.79 4.04 -20.53
C LYS A 167 3.98 3.60 -21.74
N GLU A 168 3.74 2.31 -21.90
CA GLU A 168 2.87 1.77 -22.95
C GLU A 168 1.41 2.19 -22.74
N LEU A 169 0.91 2.22 -21.50
CA LEU A 169 -0.44 2.74 -21.22
C LEU A 169 -0.61 4.22 -21.58
N LYS A 170 0.48 5.00 -21.55
CA LYS A 170 0.50 6.43 -21.96
C LYS A 170 0.43 6.63 -23.48
N ILE A 171 0.18 5.58 -24.27
CA ILE A 171 0.00 5.64 -25.74
C ILE A 171 -1.45 6.03 -26.15
N THR A 172 -2.35 6.33 -25.21
CA THR A 172 -3.72 6.79 -25.52
C THR A 172 -4.02 8.26 -25.20
N GLU A 173 -2.99 9.10 -25.04
CA GLU A 173 -3.16 10.57 -25.05
C GLU A 173 -2.88 11.11 -26.47
N ASN A 174 -3.76 10.73 -27.40
CA ASN A 174 -4.16 11.52 -28.56
C ASN A 174 -5.65 11.25 -28.74
N ILE A 175 -6.46 11.90 -27.90
CA ILE A 175 -7.85 12.19 -28.22
C ILE A 175 -7.86 13.71 -28.36
N ASP A 176 -7.97 14.15 -29.61
CA ASP A 176 -8.16 15.55 -30.02
C ASP A 176 -9.35 16.21 -29.30
#